data_AF-A0A5C7TFT6-F1
#
_entry.id   AF-A0A5C7TFT6-F1
#
_cell.length_a   1.000
_cell.length_b   1.000
_cell.length_c   1.000
_cell.angle_alpha   90.00
_cell.angle_beta   90.00
_cell.angle_gamma   90.00
#
_symmetry.space_group_name_H-M   'P 1'
#
loop_
_entity.id
_entity.type
_entity.pdbx_description
1 polymer ?
#
loop_
_entity_poly.entity_id
_entity_poly.type
_entity_poly.pdbx_seq_one_letter_code
_entity_poly.pdbx_strand_id
1 'polypeptide(L)' 'MSQISWDDFMQVELRAGTIVAVEPFPQARKPAWKLTVDFGAEMGTRRSSAQLTALYQPEQLIGKPVLFPFNCERFSRN' A
#
# COMPACT_ATOMS: atom_id res chain seq x y z
N MET A 1 -10.46 -4.53 -21.87
CA MET A 1 -9.10 -4.35 -21.33
C MET A 1 -8.34 -3.50 -22.32
N SER A 2 -7.92 -2.29 -21.95
CA SER A 2 -7.04 -1.46 -22.77
C SER A 2 -5.59 -1.87 -22.53
N GLN A 3 -4.82 -2.03 -23.59
CA GLN A 3 -3.38 -2.25 -23.48
C GLN A 3 -2.68 -0.91 -23.21
N ILE A 4 -1.65 -0.95 -22.37
CA ILE A 4 -0.73 0.18 -22.14
C ILE A 4 0.56 -0.08 -22.92
N SER A 5 1.29 0.98 -23.27
CA SER A 5 2.61 0.81 -23.88
C SER A 5 3.63 0.32 -22.85
N TRP A 6 4.76 -0.21 -23.32
CA TRP A 6 5.87 -0.57 -22.45
C TRP A 6 6.42 0.65 -21.69
N ASP A 7 6.47 1.80 -22.36
CA ASP A 7 6.96 3.05 -21.76
C ASP A 7 6.05 3.52 -20.62
N ASP A 8 4.72 3.36 -20.76
CA ASP A 8 3.77 3.67 -19.67
C ASP A 8 3.97 2.73 -18.47
N PHE A 9 4.28 1.46 -18.72
CA PHE A 9 4.57 0.50 -17.65
C PHE A 9 5.86 0.87 -16.90
N MET A 10 6.91 1.23 -17.63
CA MET A 10 8.20 1.64 -17.06
C MET A 10 8.13 2.92 -16.22
N GLN A 11 7.11 3.76 -16.44
CA GLN A 11 6.88 4.94 -15.59
C GLN A 11 6.37 4.58 -14.19
N VAL A 12 5.85 3.38 -13.93
CA VAL A 12 5.33 3.00 -12.62
C VAL A 12 6.46 2.50 -11.72
N GLU A 13 6.77 3.23 -10.67
CA GLU A 13 7.79 2.82 -9.72
C GLU A 13 7.20 1.87 -8.67
N LEU A 14 7.38 0.56 -8.85
CA LEU A 14 6.98 -0.45 -7.87
C LEU A 14 8.15 -0.82 -6.95
N ARG A 15 7.93 -0.75 -5.64
CA ARG A 15 8.91 -1.15 -4.62
C ARG A 15 8.34 -2.23 -3.71
N ALA A 16 9.19 -3.18 -3.32
CA ALA A 16 8.84 -4.16 -2.29
C ALA A 16 9.19 -3.60 -0.91
N GLY A 17 8.28 -3.75 0.04
CA GLY A 17 8.49 -3.35 1.44
C GLY A 17 7.81 -4.32 2.39
N THR A 18 8.06 -4.17 3.68
CA THR A 18 7.51 -5.05 4.73
C THR A 18 6.51 -4.28 5.58
N ILE A 19 5.33 -4.86 5.83
CA ILE A 19 4.37 -4.24 6.74
C ILE A 19 4.91 -4.29 8.17
N VAL A 20 5.07 -3.13 8.80
CA VAL A 20 5.56 -2.98 10.18
C VAL A 20 4.47 -2.59 11.17
N ALA A 21 3.36 -2.02 10.69
CA ALA A 21 2.22 -1.68 11.53
C ALA A 21 0.90 -1.79 10.78
N VAL A 22 -0.15 -2.20 11.49
CA VAL A 22 -1.51 -2.33 10.97
C VAL A 22 -2.49 -1.75 11.98
N GLU A 23 -3.31 -0.82 11.54
CA GLU A 23 -4.30 -0.15 12.40
C GLU A 23 -5.70 -0.24 11.79
N PRO A 24 -6.77 -0.34 12.61
CA PRO A 24 -8.14 -0.25 12.13
C PRO A 24 -8.42 1.11 11.47
N PHE A 25 -9.18 1.11 10.37
CA PHE A 25 -9.67 2.32 9.72
C PHE A 25 -11.20 2.46 9.80
N PRO A 26 -11.76 2.79 10.97
CA PRO A 26 -13.22 2.85 11.16
C PRO A 26 -13.89 3.98 10.37
N GLN A 27 -13.15 5.02 9.99
CA GLN A 27 -13.65 6.15 9.20
C GLN A 27 -13.81 5.83 7.71
N ALA A 28 -13.32 4.67 7.24
CA ALA A 28 -13.46 4.28 5.86
C ALA A 28 -14.89 3.80 5.55
N ARG A 29 -15.45 4.22 4.42
CA ARG A 29 -16.79 3.77 3.96
C ARG A 29 -16.88 2.25 3.84
N LYS A 30 -15.77 1.59 3.53
CA LYS A 30 -15.62 0.13 3.53
C LYS A 30 -14.56 -0.26 4.56
N PRO A 31 -14.73 -1.38 5.28
CA PRO A 31 -13.74 -1.84 6.25
C PRO A 31 -12.35 -1.96 5.62
N ALA A 32 -11.40 -1.20 6.15
CA ALA A 32 -10.03 -1.15 5.64
C ALA A 32 -9.03 -1.13 6.80
N TRP A 33 -7.82 -1.58 6.51
CA TRP A 33 -6.67 -1.44 7.39
C TRP A 33 -5.82 -0.26 6.94
N LYS A 34 -5.30 0.53 7.87
CA LYS A 34 -4.17 1.42 7.63
C LYS A 34 -2.91 0.60 7.81
N LEU A 35 -2.08 0.57 6.78
CA LEU A 35 -0.82 -0.16 6.75
C LEU A 35 0.32 0.84 6.80
N THR A 36 1.31 0.54 7.64
CA THR A 36 2.63 1.18 7.57
C THR A 36 3.59 0.15 7.00
N VAL A 37 4.21 0.50 5.88
CA VAL A 37 5.16 -0.36 5.16
C VAL A 37 6.53 0.28 5.25
N ASP A 38 7.52 -0.50 5.66
CA ASP A 38 8.92 -0.13 5.72
C ASP A 38 9.66 -0.59 4.45
N PHE A 39 10.42 0.33 3.86
CA PHE A 39 11.23 0.12 2.66
C PHE A 39 12.73 0.21 2.96
N GLY A 40 13.12 0.24 4.23
CA GLY A 40 14.51 0.34 4.68
C GLY A 40 14.99 1.78 4.84
N ALA A 41 16.26 1.94 5.23
CA ALA A 41 16.82 3.21 5.69
C ALA A 41 16.78 4.35 4.65
N GLU A 42 16.90 4.03 3.36
CA GLU A 42 16.94 5.05 2.29
C GLU A 42 15.57 5.63 1.96
N MET A 43 14.51 4.83 2.09
CA MET A 43 13.15 5.19 1.66
C MET A 43 12.18 5.42 2.83
N GLY A 44 12.55 4.94 4.02
CA GLY A 44 11.76 5.03 5.24
C GLY A 44 10.43 4.30 5.16
N THR A 45 9.47 4.74 5.96
CA THR A 45 8.14 4.14 6.05
C THR A 45 7.08 4.93 5.28
N ARG A 46 6.20 4.24 4.54
CA ARG A 46 5.01 4.84 3.90
C ARG A 46 3.73 4.30 4.52
N ARG A 47 2.69 5.14 4.51
CA ARG A 47 1.35 4.77 4.97
C ARG A 47 0.40 4.63 3.79
N SER A 48 -0.40 3.57 3.81
CA SER A 48 -1.48 3.37 2.84
C SER A 48 -2.69 2.73 3.52
N SER A 49 -3.83 2.73 2.86
CA SER A 49 -5.05 2.07 3.32
C SER A 49 -5.48 1.01 2.33
N ALA A 50 -5.75 -0.21 2.81
CA ALA A 50 -6.15 -1.32 1.96
C ALA A 50 -7.37 -2.04 2.52
N GLN A 51 -8.29 -2.43 1.64
CA GLN A 51 -9.52 -3.16 1.98
C GLN A 51 -9.24 -4.67 2.09
N LEU A 52 -8.41 -5.04 3.07
CA LEU A 52 -7.94 -6.42 3.29
C LEU A 52 -8.66 -7.13 4.45
N THR A 53 -9.60 -6.44 5.10
CA THR A 53 -10.35 -6.89 6.29
C THR A 53 -11.13 -8.20 6.09
N ALA A 54 -11.55 -8.51 4.87
CA ALA A 54 -12.27 -9.74 4.56
C ALA A 54 -11.36 -10.98 4.46
N LEU A 55 -10.05 -10.79 4.24
CA LEU A 55 -9.10 -11.87 3.95
C LEU A 55 -8.03 -12.03 5.03
N TYR A 56 -7.68 -10.93 5.71
CA TYR A 56 -6.56 -10.90 6.64
C TYR A 56 -6.92 -10.16 7.92
N GLN A 57 -6.57 -10.79 9.05
CA GLN A 57 -6.48 -10.14 10.34
C GLN A 57 -5.19 -9.32 10.44
N PRO A 58 -5.13 -8.27 11.28
CA PRO A 58 -3.96 -7.41 11.43
C PRO A 58 -2.67 -8.17 11.74
N GLU A 59 -2.76 -9.20 12.60
CA GLU A 59 -1.61 -9.99 13.05
C GLU A 59 -1.02 -10.82 11.91
N GLN A 60 -1.84 -11.18 10.93
CA GLN A 60 -1.39 -11.90 9.74
C GLN A 60 -0.68 -10.98 8.76
N LEU A 61 -0.89 -9.67 8.83
CA LEU A 61 -0.33 -8.71 7.89
C LEU A 61 1.05 -8.21 8.31
N ILE A 62 1.34 -8.15 9.62
CA ILE A 62 2.66 -7.76 10.13
C ILE A 62 3.74 -8.71 9.61
N GLY A 63 4.84 -8.15 9.10
CA GLY A 63 5.96 -8.90 8.53
C GLY A 63 5.74 -9.42 7.12
N LYS A 64 4.56 -9.22 6.50
CA LYS A 64 4.34 -9.64 5.12
C LYS A 64 5.03 -8.67 4.13
N PRO A 65 5.70 -9.21 3.10
CA PRO A 65 6.19 -8.41 1.99
C PRO A 65 5.02 -7.96 1.10
N VAL A 66 5.05 -6.71 0.66
CA VAL A 66 4.06 -6.11 -0.23
C VAL A 66 4.71 -5.25 -1.30
N LEU A 67 4.04 -5.11 -2.44
CA LEU A 67 4.42 -4.17 -3.49
C LEU A 67 3.68 -2.85 -3.31
N PHE A 68 4.40 -1.74 -3.47
CA PHE A 68 3.89 -0.39 -3.29
C PHE A 68 4.27 0.50 -4.48
N PRO A 69 3.31 1.19 -5.12
CA PRO A 69 3.61 2.20 -6.14
C PRO A 69 4.12 3.50 -5.48
N PHE A 70 5.41 3.79 -5.65
CA PHE A 70 6.11 4.86 -4.94
C PHE A 70 5.84 6.25 -5.52
N ASN A 71 5.60 6.34 -6.82
CA ASN A 71 5.37 7.58 -7.54
C ASN A 71 3.89 7.86 -7.81
N CYS A 72 2.99 7.27 -7.01
CA CYS A 72 1.56 7.56 -7.06
C CYS A 72 1.23 8.70 -6.10
N GLU A 73 0.67 9.79 -6.62
CA GLU A 73 0.25 10.92 -5.78
C GLU A 73 -0.83 10.48 -4.78
N ARG A 74 -0.74 11.03 -3.57
CA ARG A 74 -1.76 10.79 -2.56
C ARG A 74 -3.05 11.42 -3.05
N PHE A 75 -4.08 10.60 -3.22
CA PHE A 75 -5.39 11.06 -3.65
C PHE A 75 -5.98 12.02 -2.61
N SER A 76 -5.74 13.32 -2.79
CA SER A 76 -6.34 14.39 -2.01
C SER A 76 -7.75 14.59 -2.56
N ARG A 77 -8.77 14.26 -1.77
CA ARG A 77 -10.13 14.73 -2.05
C ARG A 77 -10.22 16.17 -1.56
N ASN A 78 -10.31 17.13 -2.49
CA ASN A 78 -11.02 18.38 -2.22
C ASN A 78 -12.52 18.09 -2.13
#